data_AF-A0A7V6NAQ9-F1
#
_entry.id   AF-A0A7V6NAQ9-F1
#
_cell.length_a   1.000
_cell.length_b   1.000
_cell.length_c   1.000
_cell.angle_alpha   90.00
_cell.angle_beta   90.00
_cell.angle_gamma   90.00
#
_symmetry.space_group_name_H-M   'P 1'
#
loop_
_entity.id
_entity.type
_entity.pdbx_description
1 polymer ?
#
loop_
_entity_poly.entity_id
_entity_poly.type
_entity_poly.pdbx_seq_one_letter_code
_entity_poly.pdbx_strand_id
1 'polypeptide(L)'
;MLFGICSTGSPSIHNISKILQDNVSTKSTSERLYRNFKNNDFVDELEAKLIKLAKPYINENTIFIVDETNIEKPYAKKMEGLQRVYNGSKGESTNGFILMNIVAYTEYRGMPMLFPVYSRLIAPKEEKDKSVKQYMMETIEEIAYIYKGKGTFVFDRGFDHRNLIEFLQLRGIDFVIRGVGKRAIKEGCKEINFNKAVNEMDFKYELPGMKTKQSFRCATRKIHVRTDDHPSKKSNTVEITLVVSRQYMNNTKKGKDFYLLCSNKDGNITELQYIAKVIDIYRKRWSIEEVHRQMKQSMKWEDMRLQSYQGMKNLNVLMVLASFFIYSSKRFINTLAAGFPKILYYTNDDLLKPREFIYYRIAETISICLNLITLYGRRLTKAEQIDRYQMKIRF
;
A
#
# COMPACT_ATOMS: atom_id res chain seq x y z
N MET A 1 -1.86 0.23 23.56
CA MET A 1 -2.10 1.03 22.34
C MET A 1 -2.80 0.25 21.24
N LEU A 2 -2.22 -0.83 20.70
CA LEU A 2 -2.83 -1.60 19.60
C LEU A 2 -4.28 -2.02 19.89
N PHE A 3 -4.55 -2.56 21.08
CA PHE A 3 -5.90 -2.88 21.53
C PHE A 3 -6.85 -1.70 21.34
N GLY A 4 -6.56 -0.53 21.92
CA GLY A 4 -7.43 0.64 21.80
C GLY A 4 -7.53 1.22 20.39
N ILE A 5 -6.48 1.11 19.54
CA ILE A 5 -6.57 1.52 18.13
C ILE A 5 -7.54 0.58 17.39
N CYS A 6 -7.39 -0.73 17.53
CA CYS A 6 -8.28 -1.72 16.90
C CYS A 6 -9.72 -1.64 17.43
N SER A 7 -9.92 -1.36 18.73
CA SER A 7 -11.26 -1.21 19.33
C SER A 7 -11.98 0.07 18.92
N THR A 8 -11.25 1.13 18.58
CA THR A 8 -11.87 2.44 18.28
C THR A 8 -11.89 2.76 16.79
N GLY A 9 -11.02 2.12 15.99
CA GLY A 9 -10.78 2.51 14.60
C GLY A 9 -10.39 3.98 14.46
N SER A 10 -9.70 4.54 15.45
CA SER A 10 -9.46 5.98 15.53
C SER A 10 -8.04 6.31 16.04
N PRO A 11 -7.40 7.37 15.51
CA PRO A 11 -6.15 7.89 16.04
C PRO A 11 -6.32 8.71 17.33
N SER A 12 -7.55 8.91 17.81
CA SER A 12 -7.81 9.78 18.97
C SER A 12 -7.26 9.15 20.24
N ILE A 13 -6.15 9.70 20.76
CA ILE A 13 -5.49 9.24 21.99
C ILE A 13 -6.47 9.23 23.17
N HIS A 14 -7.38 10.21 23.25
CA HIS A 14 -8.39 10.27 24.29
C HIS A 14 -9.39 9.11 24.18
N ASN A 15 -9.88 8.79 22.98
CA ASN A 15 -10.81 7.67 22.78
C ASN A 15 -10.10 6.32 23.04
N ILE A 16 -8.86 6.19 22.60
CA ILE A 16 -8.02 5.02 22.92
C ILE A 16 -7.88 4.86 24.43
N SER A 17 -7.59 5.94 25.15
CA SER A 17 -7.41 5.94 26.61
C SER A 17 -8.66 5.46 27.35
N LYS A 18 -9.87 5.78 26.87
CA LYS A 18 -11.13 5.31 27.46
C LYS A 18 -11.28 3.79 27.43
N ILE A 19 -10.64 3.12 26.48
CA ILE A 19 -10.78 1.68 26.23
C ILE A 19 -9.66 0.87 26.90
N LEU A 20 -8.49 1.45 27.17
CA LEU A 20 -7.35 0.70 27.73
C LEU A 20 -7.55 0.18 29.17
N GLN A 21 -8.60 0.61 29.88
CA GLN A 21 -8.93 0.16 31.24
C GLN A 21 -7.76 0.22 32.24
N ASP A 22 -6.87 1.21 32.10
CA ASP A 22 -5.82 1.43 33.09
C ASP A 22 -6.45 1.69 34.47
N ASN A 23 -5.70 1.36 35.53
CA ASN A 23 -6.04 1.61 36.92
C ASN A 23 -5.93 3.09 37.35
N VAL A 24 -5.91 4.02 36.38
CA VAL A 24 -5.83 5.47 36.60
C VAL A 24 -6.91 6.18 35.78
N SER A 25 -7.11 7.48 36.04
CA SER A 25 -8.09 8.26 35.28
C SER A 25 -7.76 8.28 33.78
N THR A 26 -8.80 8.33 32.93
CA THR A 26 -8.65 8.50 31.47
C THR A 26 -7.79 9.71 31.10
N LYS A 27 -7.85 10.78 31.91
CA LYS A 27 -7.00 11.97 31.75
C LYS A 27 -5.52 11.61 31.95
N SER A 28 -5.20 10.96 33.07
CA SER A 28 -3.83 10.52 33.38
C SER A 28 -3.27 9.56 32.31
N THR A 29 -4.07 8.61 31.84
CA THR A 29 -3.70 7.75 30.70
C THR A 29 -3.44 8.57 29.44
N SER A 30 -4.33 9.51 29.10
CA SER A 30 -4.17 10.35 27.90
C SER A 30 -2.89 11.16 27.97
N GLU A 31 -2.61 11.83 29.09
CA GLU A 31 -1.40 12.63 29.30
C GLU A 31 -0.12 11.78 29.23
N ARG A 32 -0.13 10.58 29.83
CA ARG A 32 0.97 9.61 29.72
C ARG A 32 1.22 9.25 28.26
N LEU A 33 0.17 8.92 27.49
CA LEU A 33 0.30 8.55 26.09
C LEU A 33 0.80 9.73 25.25
N TYR A 34 0.22 10.92 25.38
CA TYR A 34 0.68 12.12 24.67
C TYR A 34 2.16 12.41 24.93
N ARG A 35 2.62 12.33 26.20
CA ARG A 35 4.03 12.49 26.54
C ARG A 35 4.91 11.41 25.90
N ASN A 36 4.50 10.15 25.95
CA ASN A 36 5.26 9.06 25.35
C ASN A 36 5.35 9.16 23.83
N PHE A 37 4.28 9.58 23.16
CA PHE A 37 4.28 9.83 21.72
C PHE A 37 5.24 10.95 21.34
N LYS A 38 5.31 12.01 22.14
CA LYS A 38 6.19 13.15 21.87
C LYS A 38 7.67 12.85 22.14
N ASN A 39 7.95 12.19 23.27
CA ASN A 39 9.30 12.15 23.85
C ASN A 39 10.12 10.90 23.51
N ASN A 40 9.50 9.86 22.96
CA ASN A 40 10.21 8.66 22.54
C ASN A 40 10.27 8.58 21.01
N ASP A 41 11.24 7.85 20.48
CA ASP A 41 11.27 7.45 19.07
C ASP A 41 11.33 5.92 18.98
N PHE A 42 10.30 5.33 18.40
CA PHE A 42 10.21 3.88 18.18
C PHE A 42 9.82 3.56 16.73
N VAL A 43 9.95 4.53 15.83
CA VAL A 43 9.48 4.41 14.44
C VAL A 43 10.25 3.32 13.71
N ASP A 44 11.58 3.47 13.64
CA ASP A 44 12.43 2.57 12.87
C ASP A 44 12.43 1.14 13.46
N GLU A 45 12.41 1.03 14.79
CA GLU A 45 12.33 -0.28 15.47
C GLU A 45 11.02 -1.01 15.15
N LEU A 46 9.88 -0.31 15.22
CA LEU A 46 8.58 -0.92 14.95
C LEU A 46 8.35 -1.19 13.46
N GLU A 47 8.86 -0.35 12.57
CA GLU A 47 8.83 -0.59 11.12
C GLU A 47 9.63 -1.86 10.76
N ALA A 48 10.86 -1.99 11.26
CA ALA A 48 11.69 -3.18 11.05
C ALA A 48 11.02 -4.46 11.63
N LYS A 49 10.36 -4.35 12.78
CA LYS A 49 9.55 -5.45 13.34
C LYS A 49 8.35 -5.79 12.47
N LEU A 50 7.63 -4.78 11.96
CA LEU A 50 6.46 -4.98 11.10
C LEU A 50 6.83 -5.72 9.80
N ILE A 51 7.94 -5.32 9.16
CA ILE A 51 8.47 -6.02 7.98
C ILE A 51 8.74 -7.50 8.35
N LYS A 52 9.41 -7.77 9.48
CA LYS A 52 9.65 -9.16 9.91
C LYS A 52 8.36 -9.95 10.21
N LEU A 53 7.33 -9.31 10.75
CA LEU A 53 6.04 -9.96 11.05
C LEU A 53 5.30 -10.44 9.79
N ALA A 54 5.50 -9.78 8.66
CA ALA A 54 4.87 -10.17 7.40
C ALA A 54 5.54 -11.39 6.75
N LYS A 55 6.79 -11.73 7.13
CA LYS A 55 7.60 -12.81 6.54
C LYS A 55 6.88 -14.15 6.32
N PRO A 56 6.04 -14.67 7.24
CA PRO A 56 5.35 -15.95 7.04
C PRO A 56 4.35 -15.96 5.86
N TYR A 57 3.96 -14.78 5.38
CA TYR A 57 3.00 -14.62 4.29
C TYR A 57 3.67 -14.32 2.94
N ILE A 58 4.99 -14.13 2.92
CA ILE A 58 5.73 -13.72 1.72
C ILE A 58 6.26 -14.95 0.96
N ASN A 59 6.07 -14.94 -0.35
CA ASN A 59 6.52 -15.97 -1.30
C ASN A 59 6.95 -15.31 -2.63
N GLU A 60 7.45 -16.11 -3.57
CA GLU A 60 7.96 -15.62 -4.88
C GLU A 60 6.91 -14.88 -5.72
N ASN A 61 5.63 -15.18 -5.50
CA ASN A 61 4.51 -14.55 -6.22
C ASN A 61 3.95 -13.33 -5.49
N THR A 62 4.56 -12.93 -4.37
CA THR A 62 4.16 -11.74 -3.62
C THR A 62 4.45 -10.50 -4.43
N ILE A 63 3.52 -9.54 -4.40
CA ILE A 63 3.65 -8.26 -5.08
C ILE A 63 3.74 -7.17 -4.01
N PHE A 64 4.86 -6.44 -3.98
CA PHE A 64 5.04 -5.28 -3.12
C PHE A 64 4.60 -4.02 -3.86
N ILE A 65 3.42 -3.53 -3.52
CA ILE A 65 2.87 -2.32 -4.13
C ILE A 65 3.44 -1.12 -3.38
N VAL A 66 4.22 -0.30 -4.08
CA VAL A 66 4.80 0.94 -3.54
C VAL A 66 4.00 2.10 -4.08
N ASP A 67 3.49 2.94 -3.18
CA ASP A 67 2.71 4.11 -3.56
C ASP A 67 2.82 5.22 -2.50
N GLU A 68 2.61 6.45 -2.94
CA GLU A 68 2.57 7.63 -2.08
C GLU A 68 1.12 8.08 -1.90
N THR A 69 0.79 8.54 -0.70
CA THR A 69 -0.46 9.23 -0.43
C THR A 69 -0.22 10.36 0.56
N ASN A 70 -1.28 11.10 0.89
CA ASN A 70 -1.18 12.25 1.77
C ASN A 70 -2.16 12.13 2.93
N ILE A 71 -1.74 12.58 4.11
CA ILE A 71 -2.65 12.84 5.25
C ILE A 71 -3.05 14.31 5.16
N GLU A 72 -4.31 14.57 4.86
CA GLU A 72 -4.83 15.92 4.73
C GLU A 72 -5.18 16.53 6.09
N LYS A 73 -4.87 17.81 6.24
CA LYS A 73 -5.10 18.64 7.44
C LYS A 73 -5.62 20.02 7.03
N PRO A 74 -6.76 20.11 6.31
CA PRO A 74 -7.23 21.37 5.71
C PRO A 74 -7.43 22.50 6.73
N TYR A 75 -7.76 22.16 7.97
CA TYR A 75 -8.02 23.12 9.04
C TYR A 75 -6.83 23.35 9.99
N ALA A 76 -5.72 22.61 9.82
CA ALA A 76 -4.57 22.79 10.68
C ALA A 76 -3.83 24.09 10.33
N LYS A 77 -3.65 24.93 11.35
CA LYS A 77 -2.90 26.19 11.26
C LYS A 77 -1.47 26.06 11.78
N LYS A 78 -1.25 25.24 12.82
CA LYS A 78 0.06 25.05 13.48
C LYS A 78 0.21 23.59 13.93
N MET A 79 1.12 22.87 13.29
CA MET A 79 1.63 21.54 13.65
C MET A 79 3.08 21.45 13.16
N GLU A 80 3.98 20.80 13.89
CA GLU A 80 5.35 20.55 13.41
C GLU A 80 5.32 19.70 12.13
N GLY A 81 6.18 20.03 11.15
CA GLY A 81 6.22 19.36 9.85
C GLY A 81 5.02 19.60 8.93
N LEU A 82 4.07 20.46 9.30
CA LEU A 82 2.93 20.76 8.43
C LEU A 82 3.39 21.44 7.14
N GLN A 83 2.95 20.90 6.01
CA GLN A 83 3.35 21.38 4.69
C GLN A 83 2.20 21.34 3.69
N ARG A 84 2.44 21.83 2.47
CA ARG A 84 1.48 21.73 1.37
C ARG A 84 1.61 20.37 0.70
N VAL A 85 0.47 19.70 0.53
CA VAL A 85 0.33 18.42 -0.17
C VAL A 85 -0.75 18.55 -1.24
N TYR A 86 -0.62 17.81 -2.34
CA TYR A 86 -1.60 17.84 -3.42
C TYR A 86 -2.69 16.79 -3.20
N ASN A 87 -3.95 17.21 -3.13
CA ASN A 87 -5.09 16.32 -3.11
C ASN A 87 -5.44 15.93 -4.55
N GLY A 88 -5.02 14.74 -4.97
CA GLY A 88 -5.30 14.23 -6.32
C GLY A 88 -6.77 13.97 -6.61
N SER A 89 -7.62 13.80 -5.60
CA SER A 89 -9.07 13.59 -5.76
C SER A 89 -9.83 14.90 -5.99
N LYS A 90 -9.41 15.99 -5.34
CA LYS A 90 -10.01 17.33 -5.48
C LYS A 90 -9.30 18.22 -6.49
N GLY A 91 -8.09 17.85 -6.91
CA GLY A 91 -7.28 18.64 -7.83
C GLY A 91 -6.65 19.89 -7.22
N GLU A 92 -6.67 20.03 -5.90
CA GLU A 92 -6.22 21.22 -5.17
C GLU A 92 -5.11 20.90 -4.18
N SER A 93 -4.33 21.91 -3.78
CA SER A 93 -3.37 21.77 -2.69
C SER A 93 -4.05 22.01 -1.34
N THR A 94 -3.66 21.24 -0.32
CA THR A 94 -4.10 21.40 1.07
C THR A 94 -2.91 21.31 2.03
N ASN A 95 -3.13 21.60 3.31
CA ASN A 95 -2.12 21.36 4.34
C ASN A 95 -2.11 19.87 4.70
N GLY A 96 -0.96 19.30 5.05
CA GLY A 96 -0.87 17.88 5.37
C GLY A 96 0.55 17.35 5.47
N PHE A 97 0.66 16.03 5.33
CA PHE A 97 1.90 15.26 5.39
C PHE A 97 1.96 14.24 4.26
N ILE A 98 3.17 13.91 3.80
CA ILE A 98 3.39 12.84 2.82
C ILE A 98 3.40 11.52 3.58
N LEU A 99 2.85 10.48 2.96
CA LEU A 99 2.83 9.13 3.49
C LEU A 99 3.33 8.18 2.40
N MET A 100 4.49 7.55 2.63
CA MET A 100 5.03 6.53 1.74
C MET A 100 4.64 5.16 2.26
N ASN A 101 3.95 4.36 1.45
CA ASN A 101 3.38 3.08 1.85
C ASN A 101 3.93 1.94 0.98
N ILE A 102 4.13 0.78 1.62
CA ILE A 102 4.37 -0.48 0.91
C ILE A 102 3.33 -1.49 1.40
N VAL A 103 2.57 -2.05 0.47
CA VAL A 103 1.55 -3.07 0.73
C VAL A 103 1.93 -4.35 0.00
N ALA A 104 2.05 -5.45 0.73
CA ALA A 104 2.22 -6.77 0.14
C ALA A 104 0.87 -7.35 -0.27
N TYR A 105 0.71 -7.66 -1.54
CA TYR A 105 -0.35 -8.54 -2.06
C TYR A 105 0.24 -9.95 -2.18
N THR A 106 -0.35 -10.90 -1.48
CA THR A 106 0.09 -12.30 -1.47
C THR A 106 -1.11 -13.24 -1.49
N GLU A 107 -0.85 -14.53 -1.62
CA GLU A 107 -1.86 -15.57 -1.50
C GLU A 107 -1.56 -16.44 -0.28
N TYR A 108 -2.58 -16.71 0.53
CA TYR A 108 -2.50 -17.59 1.68
C TYR A 108 -3.56 -18.69 1.54
N ARG A 109 -3.12 -19.92 1.27
CA ARG A 109 -4.01 -21.09 1.09
C ARG A 109 -5.11 -20.84 0.04
N GLY A 110 -4.76 -20.32 -1.14
CA GLY A 110 -5.73 -19.99 -2.21
C GLY A 110 -6.46 -18.66 -2.01
N MET A 111 -6.31 -17.99 -0.87
CA MET A 111 -6.99 -16.74 -0.57
C MET A 111 -6.09 -15.53 -0.82
N PRO A 112 -6.50 -14.54 -1.64
CA PRO A 112 -5.78 -13.29 -1.80
C PRO A 112 -5.75 -12.48 -0.50
N MET A 113 -4.58 -12.04 -0.09
CA MET A 113 -4.31 -11.28 1.13
C MET A 113 -3.61 -9.96 0.78
N LEU A 114 -3.91 -8.93 1.56
CA LEU A 114 -3.21 -7.65 1.55
C LEU A 114 -2.57 -7.46 2.92
N PHE A 115 -1.36 -6.91 2.97
CA PHE A 115 -0.70 -6.58 4.22
C PHE A 115 -0.02 -5.21 4.09
N PRO A 116 -0.44 -4.20 4.86
CA PRO A 116 0.35 -2.98 5.02
C PRO A 116 1.64 -3.35 5.76
N VAL A 117 2.75 -3.48 5.03
CA VAL A 117 4.03 -3.94 5.59
C VAL A 117 4.94 -2.79 5.99
N TYR A 118 4.69 -1.60 5.45
CA TYR A 118 5.43 -0.40 5.78
C TYR A 118 4.58 0.84 5.50
N SER A 119 4.72 1.86 6.33
CA SER A 119 4.16 3.18 6.10
C SER A 119 4.92 4.19 6.93
N ARG A 120 5.50 5.20 6.27
CA ARG A 120 6.24 6.27 6.94
C ARG A 120 5.66 7.63 6.59
N LEU A 121 5.36 8.38 7.65
CA LEU A 121 4.92 9.76 7.56
C LEU A 121 6.15 10.65 7.43
N ILE A 122 6.19 11.46 6.38
CA ILE A 122 7.37 12.26 6.01
C ILE A 122 6.97 13.73 5.84
N ALA A 123 7.67 14.60 6.56
CA ALA A 123 7.68 16.04 6.37
C ALA A 123 9.09 16.48 5.92
N PRO A 124 9.37 16.58 4.60
CA PRO A 124 10.71 16.83 4.07
C PRO A 124 11.46 18.03 4.67
N LYS A 125 10.75 19.05 5.19
CA LYS A 125 11.38 20.20 5.86
C LYS A 125 11.93 19.88 7.25
N GLU A 126 11.41 18.83 7.89
CA GLU A 126 11.85 18.35 9.21
C GLU A 126 12.89 17.22 9.07
N GLU A 127 13.00 16.63 7.87
CA GLU A 127 14.00 15.60 7.57
C GLU A 127 15.36 16.27 7.30
N LYS A 128 16.35 15.99 8.14
CA LYS A 128 17.68 16.62 8.04
C LYS A 128 18.51 16.06 6.88
N ASP A 129 18.51 14.73 6.73
CA ASP A 129 19.50 14.03 5.89
C ASP A 129 18.89 13.10 4.84
N LYS A 130 17.55 12.89 4.86
CA LYS A 130 16.90 11.89 4.00
C LYS A 130 15.73 12.47 3.22
N SER A 131 15.75 12.23 1.92
CA SER A 131 14.60 12.52 1.05
C SER A 131 13.57 11.39 1.10
N VAL A 132 12.33 11.66 0.67
CA VAL A 132 11.28 10.62 0.49
C VAL A 132 11.79 9.47 -0.39
N LYS A 133 12.53 9.78 -1.46
CA LYS A 133 13.09 8.78 -2.38
C LYS A 133 14.14 7.90 -1.69
N GLN A 134 14.97 8.49 -0.83
CA GLN A 134 15.99 7.74 -0.09
C GLN A 134 15.35 6.79 0.92
N TYR A 135 14.36 7.26 1.69
CA TYR A 135 13.59 6.37 2.57
C TYR A 135 12.95 5.21 1.81
N MET A 136 12.38 5.47 0.63
CA MET A 136 11.81 4.43 -0.22
C MET A 136 12.86 3.41 -0.68
N MET A 137 13.99 3.87 -1.22
CA MET A 137 15.06 2.98 -1.70
C MET A 137 15.65 2.11 -0.58
N GLU A 138 15.99 2.72 0.56
CA GLU A 138 16.51 1.98 1.72
C GLU A 138 15.51 0.92 2.23
N THR A 139 14.22 1.27 2.29
CA THR A 139 13.17 0.33 2.72
C THR A 139 12.97 -0.81 1.72
N ILE A 140 13.01 -0.53 0.41
CA ILE A 140 12.93 -1.55 -0.63
C ILE A 140 14.12 -2.52 -0.51
N GLU A 141 15.33 -2.01 -0.29
CA GLU A 141 16.54 -2.82 -0.08
C GLU A 141 16.43 -3.69 1.18
N GLU A 142 15.95 -3.13 2.29
CA GLU A 142 15.71 -3.89 3.52
C GLU A 142 14.67 -5.00 3.31
N ILE A 143 13.55 -4.72 2.66
CA ILE A 143 12.50 -5.71 2.34
C ILE A 143 13.07 -6.82 1.46
N ALA A 144 13.79 -6.46 0.39
CA ALA A 144 14.41 -7.42 -0.50
C ALA A 144 15.42 -8.31 0.25
N TYR A 145 16.23 -7.73 1.15
CA TYR A 145 17.16 -8.47 1.98
C TYR A 145 16.45 -9.43 2.96
N ILE A 146 15.49 -8.93 3.75
CA ILE A 146 14.77 -9.72 4.78
C ILE A 146 14.02 -10.90 4.16
N TYR A 147 13.45 -10.69 2.97
CA TYR A 147 12.71 -11.71 2.24
C TYR A 147 13.56 -12.49 1.24
N LYS A 148 14.88 -12.27 1.19
CA LYS A 148 15.82 -13.00 0.30
C LYS A 148 15.47 -12.89 -1.18
N GLY A 149 15.10 -11.69 -1.63
CA GLY A 149 14.75 -11.41 -3.03
C GLY A 149 13.36 -11.87 -3.45
N LYS A 150 12.56 -12.45 -2.54
CA LYS A 150 11.21 -12.94 -2.87
C LYS A 150 10.26 -11.81 -3.22
N GLY A 151 9.49 -12.01 -4.28
CA GLY A 151 8.40 -11.14 -4.71
C GLY A 151 8.86 -9.99 -5.61
N THR A 152 7.88 -9.28 -6.17
CA THR A 152 8.10 -8.25 -7.19
C THR A 152 7.55 -6.91 -6.72
N PHE A 153 8.34 -5.84 -6.82
CA PHE A 153 7.90 -4.48 -6.51
C PHE A 153 7.14 -3.87 -7.69
N VAL A 154 6.00 -3.23 -7.44
CA VAL A 154 5.19 -2.62 -8.49
C VAL A 154 4.93 -1.15 -8.18
N PHE A 155 5.09 -0.32 -9.21
CA PHE A 155 5.02 1.13 -9.10
C PHE A 155 4.11 1.72 -10.19
N ASP A 156 3.53 2.88 -9.88
CA ASP A 156 2.75 3.65 -10.84
C ASP A 156 3.66 4.47 -11.79
N ARG A 157 3.06 5.37 -12.58
CA ARG A 157 3.79 6.20 -13.56
C ARG A 157 4.61 7.33 -12.95
N GLY A 158 4.31 7.74 -11.71
CA GLY A 158 5.04 8.77 -10.98
C GLY A 158 6.47 8.33 -10.67
N PHE A 159 6.70 7.01 -10.59
CA PHE A 159 8.00 6.41 -10.31
C PHE A 159 8.82 6.05 -11.56
N ASP A 160 8.41 6.49 -12.76
CA ASP A 160 9.19 6.30 -14.00
C ASP A 160 10.44 7.19 -14.00
N HIS A 161 11.40 6.85 -13.14
CA HIS A 161 12.65 7.58 -12.88
C HIS A 161 13.85 6.67 -13.16
N ARG A 162 14.83 7.18 -13.90
CA ARG A 162 16.02 6.38 -14.27
C ARG A 162 16.81 5.88 -13.06
N ASN A 163 16.97 6.71 -12.03
CA ASN A 163 17.73 6.36 -10.82
C ASN A 163 17.03 5.23 -10.04
N LEU A 164 15.70 5.15 -10.09
CA LEU A 164 14.96 4.03 -9.48
C LEU A 164 15.14 2.75 -10.28
N ILE A 165 15.01 2.83 -11.61
CA ILE A 165 15.22 1.68 -12.50
C ILE A 165 16.65 1.13 -12.34
N GLU A 166 17.65 2.01 -12.32
CA GLU A 166 19.05 1.67 -12.06
C GLU A 166 19.21 0.99 -10.70
N PHE A 167 18.71 1.61 -9.64
CA PHE A 167 18.78 1.09 -8.27
C PHE A 167 18.23 -0.33 -8.17
N LEU A 168 17.05 -0.58 -8.73
CA LEU A 168 16.38 -1.88 -8.70
C LEU A 168 17.15 -2.92 -9.52
N GLN A 169 17.55 -2.56 -10.75
CA GLN A 169 18.20 -3.48 -11.67
C GLN A 169 19.61 -3.88 -11.19
N LEU A 170 20.41 -2.94 -10.68
CA LEU A 170 21.76 -3.24 -10.17
C LEU A 170 21.75 -4.08 -8.89
N ARG A 171 20.67 -4.04 -8.12
CA ARG A 171 20.49 -4.85 -6.90
C ARG A 171 19.79 -6.18 -7.15
N GLY A 172 19.42 -6.49 -8.39
CA GLY A 172 18.68 -7.71 -8.71
C GLY A 172 17.30 -7.78 -8.06
N ILE A 173 16.67 -6.62 -7.82
CA ILE A 173 15.34 -6.54 -7.22
C ILE A 173 14.31 -6.61 -8.34
N ASP A 174 13.40 -7.58 -8.28
CA ASP A 174 12.34 -7.72 -9.28
C ASP A 174 11.34 -6.57 -9.23
N PHE A 175 11.01 -6.00 -10.39
CA PHE A 175 10.12 -4.85 -10.46
C PHE A 175 9.24 -4.77 -11.72
N VAL A 176 8.14 -4.02 -11.59
CA VAL A 176 7.26 -3.57 -12.68
C VAL A 176 6.90 -2.10 -12.44
N ILE A 177 7.37 -1.20 -13.31
CA ILE A 177 7.06 0.24 -13.28
C ILE A 177 6.21 0.59 -14.49
N ARG A 178 5.12 1.35 -14.30
CA ARG A 178 4.39 1.89 -15.45
C ARG A 178 5.18 3.01 -16.12
N GLY A 179 5.55 2.82 -17.38
CA GLY A 179 6.23 3.83 -18.16
C GLY A 179 5.31 4.98 -18.60
N VAL A 180 5.86 6.20 -18.65
CA VAL A 180 5.23 7.40 -19.23
C VAL A 180 5.35 7.39 -20.76
N GLY A 181 6.39 6.74 -21.30
CA GLY A 181 6.65 6.61 -22.73
C GLY A 181 7.25 7.85 -23.41
N LYS A 182 7.95 8.68 -22.62
CA LYS A 182 8.63 9.89 -23.12
C LYS A 182 10.16 9.80 -23.09
N ARG A 183 10.72 8.76 -22.45
CA ARG A 183 12.18 8.59 -22.30
C ARG A 183 12.81 8.10 -23.59
N ALA A 184 13.98 8.61 -23.96
CA ALA A 184 14.79 7.93 -24.98
C ALA A 184 15.29 6.58 -24.45
N ILE A 185 15.48 5.63 -25.36
CA ILE A 185 16.03 4.30 -25.05
C ILE A 185 17.27 4.05 -25.91
N LYS A 186 18.15 3.15 -25.47
CA LYS A 186 19.28 2.70 -26.28
C LYS A 186 19.08 1.28 -26.80
N GLU A 187 19.53 1.04 -28.02
CA GLU A 187 19.75 -0.28 -28.60
C GLU A 187 21.17 -0.35 -29.13
N GLY A 188 22.00 -1.20 -28.50
CA GLY A 188 23.44 -1.14 -28.66
C GLY A 188 23.97 0.26 -28.30
N CYS A 189 24.65 0.90 -29.26
CA CYS A 189 25.22 2.23 -29.08
C CYS A 189 24.32 3.39 -29.54
N LYS A 190 23.14 3.12 -30.12
CA LYS A 190 22.28 4.14 -30.72
C LYS A 190 21.13 4.51 -29.78
N GLU A 191 20.91 5.80 -29.60
CA GLU A 191 19.74 6.33 -28.90
C GLU A 191 18.56 6.39 -29.89
N ILE A 192 17.44 5.78 -29.51
CA ILE A 192 16.25 5.62 -30.33
C ILE A 192 15.08 6.29 -29.62
N ASN A 193 14.22 6.94 -30.40
CA ASN A 193 12.97 7.48 -29.90
C ASN A 193 12.04 6.35 -29.43
N PHE A 194 11.50 6.47 -28.22
CA PHE A 194 10.61 5.46 -27.61
C PHE A 194 9.45 5.05 -28.52
N ASN A 195 8.74 6.02 -29.09
CA ASN A 195 7.56 5.74 -29.90
C ASN A 195 7.93 5.03 -31.19
N LYS A 196 9.08 5.36 -31.79
CA LYS A 196 9.60 4.65 -32.96
C LYS A 196 9.85 3.18 -32.61
N ALA A 197 10.56 2.91 -31.53
CA ALA A 197 10.84 1.55 -31.08
C ALA A 197 9.58 0.75 -30.77
N VAL A 198 8.56 1.38 -30.18
CA VAL A 198 7.26 0.74 -29.90
C VAL A 198 6.46 0.47 -31.17
N ASN A 199 6.49 1.37 -32.15
CA ASN A 199 5.76 1.21 -33.41
C ASN A 199 6.32 0.08 -34.28
N GLU A 200 7.61 -0.20 -34.16
CA GLU A 200 8.30 -1.31 -34.84
C GLU A 200 8.13 -2.67 -34.14
N MET A 201 7.51 -2.71 -32.95
CA MET A 201 7.26 -3.99 -32.25
C MET A 201 6.18 -4.80 -32.94
N ASP A 202 6.40 -6.11 -33.01
CA ASP A 202 5.39 -7.08 -33.45
C ASP A 202 4.50 -7.54 -32.28
N PHE A 203 3.21 -7.25 -32.36
CA PHE A 203 2.20 -7.53 -31.33
C PHE A 203 1.60 -8.92 -31.51
N LYS A 204 2.47 -9.93 -31.41
CA LYS A 204 2.15 -11.35 -31.67
C LYS A 204 1.31 -12.04 -30.58
N TYR A 205 1.18 -11.46 -29.39
CA TYR A 205 0.43 -12.06 -28.29
C TYR A 205 -0.89 -11.37 -28.06
N GLU A 206 -1.93 -12.15 -27.76
CA GLU A 206 -3.24 -11.64 -27.38
C GLU A 206 -3.69 -12.26 -26.06
N LEU A 207 -4.11 -11.40 -25.12
CA LEU A 207 -4.64 -11.78 -23.82
C LEU A 207 -6.10 -11.33 -23.68
N PRO A 208 -6.97 -12.12 -23.03
CA PRO A 208 -8.35 -11.72 -22.81
C PRO A 208 -8.44 -10.56 -21.83
N GLY A 209 -9.40 -9.66 -22.08
CA GLY A 209 -9.78 -8.62 -21.14
C GLY A 209 -10.74 -9.12 -20.05
N MET A 210 -11.09 -8.23 -19.11
CA MET A 210 -12.10 -8.55 -18.09
C MET A 210 -13.53 -8.44 -18.64
N LYS A 211 -13.73 -7.61 -19.66
CA LYS A 211 -15.04 -7.41 -20.29
C LYS A 211 -15.17 -8.31 -21.51
N THR A 212 -16.38 -8.78 -21.79
CA THR A 212 -16.69 -9.49 -23.04
C THR A 212 -16.26 -8.64 -24.25
N LYS A 213 -15.60 -9.27 -25.23
CA LYS A 213 -15.05 -8.61 -26.44
C LYS A 213 -13.92 -7.58 -26.19
N GLN A 214 -13.37 -7.56 -24.99
CA GLN A 214 -12.13 -6.83 -24.69
C GLN A 214 -10.94 -7.78 -24.86
N SER A 215 -9.89 -7.31 -25.54
CA SER A 215 -8.61 -8.02 -25.61
C SER A 215 -7.43 -7.06 -25.49
N PHE A 216 -6.27 -7.62 -25.17
CA PHE A 216 -5.02 -6.92 -25.05
C PHE A 216 -4.01 -7.55 -26.00
N ARG A 217 -3.60 -6.79 -27.03
CA ARG A 217 -2.50 -7.22 -27.89
C ARG A 217 -1.19 -6.74 -27.29
N CYS A 218 -0.23 -7.64 -27.17
CA CYS A 218 0.98 -7.41 -26.38
C CYS A 218 2.24 -7.78 -27.15
N ALA A 219 3.33 -7.09 -26.81
CA ALA A 219 4.67 -7.34 -27.32
C ALA A 219 5.68 -7.11 -26.20
N THR A 220 6.86 -7.75 -26.31
CA THR A 220 8.00 -7.41 -25.46
C THR A 220 9.20 -6.98 -26.29
N ARG A 221 10.07 -6.16 -25.71
CA ARG A 221 11.33 -5.74 -26.30
C ARG A 221 12.34 -5.49 -25.19
N LYS A 222 13.55 -6.03 -25.34
CA LYS A 222 14.68 -5.65 -24.46
C LYS A 222 15.14 -4.25 -24.83
N ILE A 223 15.27 -3.38 -23.84
CA ILE A 223 15.68 -1.98 -24.03
C ILE A 223 16.75 -1.61 -23.01
N HIS A 224 17.60 -0.64 -23.34
CA HIS A 224 18.56 -0.08 -22.42
C HIS A 224 18.09 1.29 -21.94
N VAL A 225 17.96 1.46 -20.63
CA VAL A 225 17.62 2.74 -19.99
C VAL A 225 18.91 3.42 -19.54
N ARG A 226 19.10 4.67 -19.96
CA ARG A 226 20.23 5.49 -19.52
C ARG A 226 20.14 5.80 -18.03
N THR A 227 21.25 5.66 -17.33
CA THR A 227 21.34 5.96 -15.90
C THR A 227 21.99 7.32 -15.62
N ASP A 228 22.93 7.76 -16.46
CA ASP A 228 23.59 9.05 -16.27
C ASP A 228 22.66 10.25 -16.38
N ASP A 229 23.06 11.33 -15.69
CA ASP A 229 22.30 12.56 -15.63
C ASP A 229 22.20 13.28 -16.97
N HIS A 230 23.28 13.24 -17.75
CA HIS A 230 23.39 13.92 -19.03
C HIS A 230 23.48 12.93 -20.21
N PRO A 231 22.88 13.26 -21.37
CA PRO A 231 23.05 12.47 -22.58
C PRO A 231 24.52 12.45 -23.03
N SER A 232 25.08 11.26 -23.19
CA SER A 232 26.41 11.03 -23.75
C SER A 232 26.42 9.79 -24.64
N LYS A 233 27.28 9.81 -25.65
CA LYS A 233 27.53 8.63 -26.50
C LYS A 233 28.01 7.43 -25.65
N LYS A 234 28.76 7.68 -24.57
CA LYS A 234 29.26 6.67 -23.63
C LYS A 234 28.40 6.53 -22.37
N SER A 235 27.12 6.89 -22.42
CA SER A 235 26.33 6.81 -21.18
C SER A 235 26.11 5.40 -20.70
N ASN A 236 26.24 5.21 -19.38
CA ASN A 236 25.86 4.00 -18.66
C ASN A 236 24.37 3.70 -18.86
N THR A 237 24.07 2.42 -18.96
CA THR A 237 22.72 1.93 -19.14
C THR A 237 22.48 0.67 -18.35
N VAL A 238 21.21 0.42 -18.07
CA VAL A 238 20.72 -0.86 -17.54
C VAL A 238 19.77 -1.49 -18.56
N GLU A 239 19.95 -2.78 -18.84
CA GLU A 239 19.04 -3.56 -19.69
C GLU A 239 17.81 -3.96 -18.89
N ILE A 240 16.63 -3.65 -19.42
CA ILE A 240 15.34 -4.04 -18.84
C ILE A 240 14.43 -4.57 -19.96
N THR A 241 13.32 -5.19 -19.57
CA THR A 241 12.29 -5.64 -20.51
C THR A 241 11.14 -4.63 -20.55
N LEU A 242 10.83 -4.13 -21.74
CA LEU A 242 9.63 -3.35 -22.02
C LEU A 242 8.51 -4.28 -22.46
N VAL A 243 7.41 -4.30 -21.72
CA VAL A 243 6.15 -4.91 -22.13
C VAL A 243 5.20 -3.80 -22.58
N VAL A 244 4.69 -3.92 -23.81
CA VAL A 244 3.69 -3.00 -24.35
C VAL A 244 2.37 -3.71 -24.53
N SER A 245 1.28 -3.11 -24.07
CA SER A 245 -0.07 -3.62 -24.22
C SER A 245 -0.97 -2.58 -24.88
N ARG A 246 -1.73 -3.03 -25.89
CA ARG A 246 -2.74 -2.24 -26.61
C ARG A 246 -4.10 -2.83 -26.32
N GLN A 247 -4.99 -2.00 -25.79
CA GLN A 247 -6.35 -2.42 -25.51
C GLN A 247 -7.21 -2.36 -26.78
N TYR A 248 -7.98 -3.41 -27.02
CA TYR A 248 -8.98 -3.49 -28.07
C TYR A 248 -10.37 -3.76 -27.47
N MET A 249 -11.40 -3.20 -28.10
CA MET A 249 -12.81 -3.50 -27.84
C MET A 249 -13.50 -3.68 -29.18
N ASN A 250 -14.15 -4.83 -29.42
CA ASN A 250 -14.71 -5.17 -30.73
C ASN A 250 -13.68 -4.98 -31.87
N ASN A 251 -12.45 -5.46 -31.68
CA ASN A 251 -11.31 -5.29 -32.60
C ASN A 251 -10.91 -3.84 -32.91
N THR A 252 -11.45 -2.85 -32.20
CA THR A 252 -11.07 -1.44 -32.33
C THR A 252 -10.13 -1.06 -31.19
N LYS A 253 -8.97 -0.48 -31.51
CA LYS A 253 -8.03 0.01 -30.50
C LYS A 253 -8.69 1.10 -29.64
N LYS A 254 -8.55 0.99 -28.33
CA LYS A 254 -9.07 1.96 -27.36
C LYS A 254 -7.93 2.53 -26.53
N GLY A 255 -7.93 3.85 -26.37
CA GLY A 255 -6.96 4.55 -25.55
C GLY A 255 -5.53 4.53 -26.12
N LYS A 256 -4.58 4.91 -25.26
CA LYS A 256 -3.14 4.91 -25.56
C LYS A 256 -2.51 3.58 -25.18
N ASP A 257 -1.34 3.32 -25.75
CA ASP A 257 -0.52 2.15 -25.42
C ASP A 257 -0.13 2.19 -23.94
N PHE A 258 -0.05 1.00 -23.34
CA PHE A 258 0.31 0.80 -21.96
C PHE A 258 1.73 0.24 -21.89
N TYR A 259 2.62 0.92 -21.17
CA TYR A 259 4.03 0.58 -21.08
C TYR A 259 4.37 0.08 -19.68
N LEU A 260 5.02 -1.08 -19.59
CA LEU A 260 5.52 -1.65 -18.35
C LEU A 260 7.02 -1.91 -18.49
N LEU A 261 7.81 -1.21 -17.67
CA LEU A 261 9.25 -1.34 -17.55
C LEU A 261 9.52 -2.36 -16.45
N CYS A 262 10.14 -3.49 -16.81
CA CYS A 262 10.17 -4.66 -15.93
C CYS A 262 11.58 -5.23 -15.81
N SER A 263 11.85 -5.90 -14.69
CA SER A 263 13.04 -6.76 -14.54
C SER A 263 13.04 -7.85 -15.62
N ASN A 264 14.22 -8.30 -16.04
CA ASN A 264 14.32 -9.22 -17.15
C ASN A 264 13.67 -10.57 -16.87
N LYS A 265 13.07 -11.15 -17.92
CA LYS A 265 12.40 -12.46 -17.86
C LYS A 265 13.36 -13.55 -17.36
N ASP A 266 12.90 -14.36 -16.40
CA ASP A 266 13.55 -15.62 -16.04
C ASP A 266 13.58 -16.58 -17.25
N GLY A 267 14.68 -17.30 -17.44
CA GLY A 267 14.86 -18.26 -18.54
C GLY A 267 13.81 -19.37 -18.57
N ASN A 268 13.19 -19.67 -17.43
CA ASN A 268 12.27 -20.80 -17.25
C ASN A 268 10.84 -20.57 -17.76
N ILE A 269 10.47 -19.35 -18.16
CA ILE A 269 9.11 -19.04 -18.62
C ILE A 269 9.06 -18.55 -20.06
N THR A 270 7.97 -18.88 -20.76
CA THR A 270 7.71 -18.37 -22.11
C THR A 270 7.44 -16.87 -22.08
N GLU A 271 7.62 -16.21 -23.23
CA GLU A 271 7.36 -14.77 -23.35
C GLU A 271 5.87 -14.45 -23.07
N LEU A 272 4.93 -15.27 -23.54
CA LEU A 272 3.51 -15.10 -23.26
C LEU A 272 3.20 -15.22 -21.75
N GLN A 273 3.76 -16.21 -21.07
CA GLN A 273 3.59 -16.37 -19.60
C GLN A 273 4.15 -15.16 -18.85
N TYR A 274 5.30 -14.64 -19.28
CA TYR A 274 5.90 -13.46 -18.68
C TYR A 274 5.04 -12.21 -18.87
N ILE A 275 4.53 -11.97 -20.09
CA ILE A 275 3.58 -10.86 -20.36
C ILE A 275 2.35 -10.99 -19.46
N ALA A 276 1.76 -12.18 -19.38
CA ALA A 276 0.59 -12.43 -18.55
C ALA A 276 0.87 -12.15 -17.06
N LYS A 277 2.02 -12.62 -16.55
CA LYS A 277 2.49 -12.36 -15.18
C LYS A 277 2.63 -10.87 -14.92
N VAL A 278 3.35 -10.14 -15.77
CA VAL A 278 3.60 -8.69 -15.62
C VAL A 278 2.30 -7.88 -15.66
N ILE A 279 1.38 -8.21 -16.57
CA ILE A 279 0.08 -7.53 -16.66
C ILE A 279 -0.76 -7.82 -15.42
N ASP A 280 -0.77 -9.05 -14.92
CA ASP A 280 -1.49 -9.42 -13.70
C ASP A 280 -0.92 -8.70 -12.46
N ILE A 281 0.42 -8.66 -12.32
CA ILE A 281 1.11 -7.88 -11.27
C ILE A 281 0.65 -6.42 -11.29
N TYR A 282 0.71 -5.78 -12.46
CA TYR A 282 0.32 -4.38 -12.58
C TYR A 282 -1.18 -4.17 -12.32
N ARG A 283 -2.05 -5.10 -12.74
CA ARG A 283 -3.48 -5.05 -12.40
C ARG A 283 -3.69 -5.10 -10.90
N LYS A 284 -2.96 -5.96 -10.19
CA LYS A 284 -3.03 -6.12 -8.72
C LYS A 284 -2.52 -4.89 -7.96
N ARG A 285 -1.67 -4.03 -8.56
CA ARG A 285 -1.25 -2.73 -8.00
C ARG A 285 -2.41 -1.87 -7.48
N TRP A 286 -3.54 -1.82 -8.20
CA TRP A 286 -4.72 -1.02 -7.81
C TRP A 286 -5.32 -1.43 -6.44
N SER A 287 -4.93 -2.58 -5.88
CA SER A 287 -5.40 -3.00 -4.56
C SER A 287 -4.92 -2.09 -3.42
N ILE A 288 -3.85 -1.31 -3.62
CA ILE A 288 -3.39 -0.33 -2.62
C ILE A 288 -4.38 0.81 -2.41
N GLU A 289 -5.18 1.17 -3.41
CA GLU A 289 -6.20 2.21 -3.28
C GLU A 289 -7.28 1.83 -2.27
N GLU A 290 -7.57 0.53 -2.16
CA GLU A 290 -8.47 0.02 -1.13
C GLU A 290 -7.87 0.18 0.27
N VAL A 291 -6.57 -0.05 0.41
CA VAL A 291 -5.84 0.16 1.66
C VAL A 291 -5.80 1.64 2.04
N HIS A 292 -5.44 2.51 1.11
CA HIS A 292 -5.45 3.96 1.33
C HIS A 292 -6.84 4.46 1.72
N ARG A 293 -7.89 3.97 1.06
CA ARG A 293 -9.27 4.31 1.41
C ARG A 293 -9.62 3.84 2.82
N GLN A 294 -9.25 2.62 3.20
CA GLN A 294 -9.52 2.11 4.54
C GLN A 294 -8.78 2.91 5.62
N MET A 295 -7.48 3.19 5.40
CA MET A 295 -6.67 4.01 6.31
C MET A 295 -7.33 5.38 6.55
N LYS A 296 -7.79 6.04 5.49
CA LYS A 296 -8.41 7.37 5.58
C LYS A 296 -9.81 7.34 6.17
N GLN A 297 -10.68 6.44 5.71
CA GLN A 297 -12.11 6.45 6.04
C GLN A 297 -12.43 5.64 7.29
N SER A 298 -12.07 4.35 7.31
CA SER A 298 -12.42 3.44 8.40
C SER A 298 -11.56 3.70 9.63
N MET A 299 -10.25 3.83 9.44
CA MET A 299 -9.31 4.02 10.54
C MET A 299 -8.97 5.49 10.83
N LYS A 300 -9.52 6.42 10.03
CA LYS A 300 -9.50 7.87 10.27
C LYS A 300 -8.09 8.45 10.41
N TRP A 301 -7.12 8.05 9.59
CA TRP A 301 -5.75 8.60 9.63
C TRP A 301 -5.70 10.13 9.59
N GLU A 302 -6.61 10.76 8.84
CA GLU A 302 -6.71 12.22 8.73
C GLU A 302 -7.21 12.90 10.01
N ASP A 303 -7.65 12.15 11.01
CA ASP A 303 -8.01 12.65 12.35
C ASP A 303 -6.85 12.66 13.36
N MET A 304 -5.63 12.25 12.98
CA MET A 304 -4.46 12.38 13.87
C MET A 304 -4.24 13.85 14.27
N ARG A 305 -4.16 14.15 15.58
CA ARG A 305 -4.11 15.54 16.10
C ARG A 305 -2.95 15.78 17.07
N LEU A 306 -1.82 15.11 16.85
CA LEU A 306 -0.60 15.34 17.64
C LEU A 306 0.14 16.55 17.08
N GLN A 307 0.49 17.52 17.93
CA GLN A 307 1.20 18.73 17.49
C GLN A 307 2.64 18.46 17.08
N SER A 308 3.29 17.51 17.74
CA SER A 308 4.69 17.16 17.49
C SER A 308 4.85 16.25 16.28
N TYR A 309 5.87 16.50 15.46
CA TYR A 309 6.15 15.69 14.28
C TYR A 309 6.51 14.24 14.67
N GLN A 310 7.36 14.07 15.68
CA GLN A 310 7.71 12.75 16.20
C GLN A 310 6.49 11.97 16.71
N GLY A 311 5.57 12.65 17.41
CA GLY A 311 4.30 12.06 17.84
C GLY A 311 3.45 11.55 16.67
N MET A 312 3.37 12.33 15.58
CA MET A 312 2.68 11.92 14.36
C MET A 312 3.31 10.67 13.72
N LYS A 313 4.65 10.61 13.63
CA LYS A 313 5.37 9.43 13.11
C LYS A 313 5.12 8.18 13.96
N ASN A 314 5.28 8.31 15.28
CA ASN A 314 5.03 7.24 16.25
C ASN A 314 3.60 6.71 16.18
N LEU A 315 2.61 7.61 16.08
CA LEU A 315 1.21 7.19 15.94
C LEU A 315 0.97 6.47 14.61
N ASN A 316 1.56 6.97 13.52
CA ASN A 316 1.46 6.32 12.21
C ASN A 316 1.91 4.85 12.28
N VAL A 317 3.13 4.56 12.74
CA VAL A 317 3.63 3.18 12.76
C VAL A 317 2.76 2.24 13.62
N LEU A 318 2.26 2.72 14.77
CA LEU A 318 1.36 1.92 15.62
C LEU A 318 0.02 1.66 14.96
N MET A 319 -0.51 2.63 14.24
CA MET A 319 -1.75 2.42 13.51
C MET A 319 -1.55 1.46 12.33
N VAL A 320 -0.41 1.51 11.64
CA VAL A 320 -0.07 0.56 10.56
C VAL A 320 0.04 -0.85 11.11
N LEU A 321 0.66 -1.01 12.29
CA LEU A 321 0.71 -2.29 12.99
C LEU A 321 -0.70 -2.80 13.38
N ALA A 322 -1.60 -1.91 13.78
CA ALA A 322 -3.01 -2.24 14.01
C ALA A 322 -3.73 -2.66 12.71
N SER A 323 -3.48 -1.97 11.60
CA SER A 323 -3.98 -2.37 10.28
C SER A 323 -3.43 -3.72 9.86
N PHE A 324 -2.13 -3.98 10.02
CA PHE A 324 -1.54 -5.29 9.75
C PHE A 324 -2.23 -6.40 10.54
N PHE A 325 -2.48 -6.19 11.84
CA PHE A 325 -3.24 -7.13 12.67
C PHE A 325 -4.64 -7.40 12.09
N ILE A 326 -5.41 -6.35 11.79
CA ILE A 326 -6.75 -6.44 11.19
C ILE A 326 -6.73 -7.25 9.89
N TYR A 327 -5.78 -6.94 9.00
CA TYR A 327 -5.66 -7.62 7.71
C TYR A 327 -5.24 -9.08 7.87
N SER A 328 -4.35 -9.38 8.83
CA SER A 328 -3.95 -10.75 9.16
C SER A 328 -5.12 -11.60 9.66
N SER A 329 -6.15 -10.99 10.24
CA SER A 329 -7.33 -11.69 10.76
C SER A 329 -8.22 -12.26 9.66
N LYS A 330 -8.03 -11.87 8.39
CA LYS A 330 -8.71 -12.50 7.25
C LYS A 330 -8.43 -14.02 7.18
N ARG A 331 -7.31 -14.50 7.71
CA ARG A 331 -7.04 -15.96 7.83
C ARG A 331 -8.06 -16.71 8.69
N PHE A 332 -8.79 -16.00 9.55
CA PHE A 332 -9.82 -16.55 10.44
C PHE A 332 -11.23 -16.20 9.95
N ILE A 333 -11.39 -15.81 8.67
CA ILE A 333 -12.65 -15.29 8.16
C ILE A 333 -13.83 -16.24 8.36
N ASN A 334 -13.62 -17.56 8.25
CA ASN A 334 -14.68 -18.55 8.48
C ASN A 334 -15.17 -18.52 9.95
N THR A 335 -14.24 -18.45 10.91
CA THR A 335 -14.58 -18.34 12.33
C THR A 335 -15.29 -17.02 12.63
N LEU A 336 -14.78 -15.92 12.08
CA LEU A 336 -15.40 -14.62 12.26
C LEU A 336 -16.80 -14.57 11.61
N ALA A 337 -16.97 -15.15 10.43
CA ALA A 337 -18.25 -15.19 9.71
C ALA A 337 -19.29 -16.05 10.44
N ALA A 338 -18.87 -17.14 11.10
CA ALA A 338 -19.75 -17.94 11.94
C ALA A 338 -20.22 -17.16 13.19
N GLY A 339 -19.34 -16.37 13.82
CA GLY A 339 -19.67 -15.57 15.00
C GLY A 339 -20.43 -14.27 14.70
N PHE A 340 -20.17 -13.65 13.54
CA PHE A 340 -20.69 -12.33 13.15
C PHE A 340 -21.27 -12.33 11.73
N PRO A 341 -22.21 -13.24 11.40
CA PRO A 341 -22.69 -13.42 10.01
C PRO A 341 -23.35 -12.17 9.43
N LYS A 342 -24.01 -11.35 10.27
CA LYS A 342 -24.69 -10.11 9.85
C LYS A 342 -23.72 -8.99 9.47
N ILE A 343 -22.52 -8.95 10.07
CA ILE A 343 -21.53 -7.88 9.83
C ILE A 343 -20.61 -8.29 8.69
N LEU A 344 -20.17 -9.56 8.70
CA LEU A 344 -19.24 -10.04 7.69
C LEU A 344 -19.90 -10.37 6.36
N TYR A 345 -21.17 -10.80 6.34
CA TYR A 345 -21.91 -11.20 5.13
C TYR A 345 -20.99 -11.80 4.05
N TYR A 346 -20.36 -12.94 4.37
CA TYR A 346 -19.28 -13.50 3.55
C TYR A 346 -19.87 -14.38 2.45
N THR A 347 -19.67 -14.00 1.18
CA THR A 347 -20.12 -14.78 0.01
C THR A 347 -18.95 -15.48 -0.67
N ASN A 348 -19.23 -16.46 -1.53
CA ASN A 348 -18.18 -17.11 -2.33
C ASN A 348 -17.45 -16.13 -3.27
N ASP A 349 -18.09 -15.03 -3.67
CA ASP A 349 -17.46 -13.99 -4.50
C ASP A 349 -16.36 -13.21 -3.74
N ASP A 350 -16.50 -13.06 -2.41
CA ASP A 350 -15.50 -12.44 -1.53
C ASP A 350 -14.17 -13.25 -1.46
N LEU A 351 -14.20 -14.55 -1.81
CA LEU A 351 -12.98 -15.38 -1.90
C LEU A 351 -12.10 -14.95 -3.08
N LEU A 352 -12.70 -14.51 -4.17
CA LEU A 352 -12.03 -14.28 -5.45
C LEU A 352 -11.51 -12.84 -5.61
N LYS A 353 -11.97 -11.88 -4.78
CA LYS A 353 -11.61 -10.47 -4.90
C LYS A 353 -11.23 -9.87 -3.55
N PRO A 354 -9.96 -9.47 -3.33
CA PRO A 354 -9.56 -8.73 -2.13
C PRO A 354 -10.08 -7.27 -2.09
N ARG A 355 -10.91 -6.84 -3.05
CA ARG A 355 -11.27 -5.43 -3.30
C ARG A 355 -12.68 -5.04 -2.84
N GLU A 356 -13.45 -5.93 -2.25
CA GLU A 356 -14.86 -5.69 -1.92
C GLU A 356 -15.07 -5.46 -0.41
N PHE A 357 -14.35 -4.47 0.15
CA PHE A 357 -14.53 -3.97 1.52
C PHE A 357 -14.44 -5.00 2.66
N ILE A 358 -13.98 -6.22 2.40
CA ILE A 358 -13.90 -7.31 3.39
C ILE A 358 -13.07 -6.90 4.62
N TYR A 359 -11.98 -6.16 4.42
CA TYR A 359 -11.14 -5.68 5.52
C TYR A 359 -11.83 -4.64 6.41
N TYR A 360 -12.86 -3.94 5.92
CA TYR A 360 -13.65 -2.98 6.69
C TYR A 360 -14.59 -3.72 7.62
N ARG A 361 -15.27 -4.76 7.08
CA ARG A 361 -16.14 -5.66 7.86
C ARG A 361 -15.34 -6.43 8.91
N ILE A 362 -14.12 -6.86 8.58
CA ILE A 362 -13.20 -7.47 9.55
C ILE A 362 -12.80 -6.45 10.63
N ALA A 363 -12.43 -5.22 10.25
CA ALA A 363 -12.09 -4.17 11.21
C ALA A 363 -13.24 -3.88 12.19
N GLU A 364 -14.47 -3.79 11.68
CA GLU A 364 -15.68 -3.61 12.48
C GLU A 364 -15.93 -4.79 13.43
N THR A 365 -15.81 -6.01 12.92
CA THR A 365 -15.97 -7.23 13.72
C THR A 365 -14.95 -7.29 14.85
N ILE A 366 -13.67 -7.01 14.56
CA ILE A 366 -12.60 -6.95 15.57
C ILE A 366 -12.91 -5.86 16.59
N SER A 367 -13.32 -4.68 16.14
CA SER A 367 -13.70 -3.57 17.02
C SER A 367 -14.79 -3.99 18.01
N ILE A 368 -15.85 -4.65 17.52
CA ILE A 368 -16.93 -5.18 18.36
C ILE A 368 -16.40 -6.20 19.37
N CYS A 369 -15.60 -7.17 18.92
CA CYS A 369 -15.01 -8.19 19.81
C CYS A 369 -14.21 -7.56 20.96
N LEU A 370 -13.34 -6.59 20.66
CA LEU A 370 -12.51 -5.93 21.66
C LEU A 370 -13.31 -5.03 22.59
N ASN A 371 -14.36 -4.38 22.09
CA ASN A 371 -15.29 -3.62 22.92
C ASN A 371 -16.08 -4.54 23.87
N LEU A 372 -16.50 -5.73 23.42
CA LEU A 372 -17.14 -6.72 24.29
C LEU A 372 -16.20 -7.16 25.42
N ILE A 373 -14.94 -7.47 25.13
CA ILE A 373 -13.93 -7.81 26.16
C ILE A 373 -13.84 -6.69 27.20
N THR A 374 -13.85 -5.43 26.74
CA THR A 374 -13.83 -4.24 27.61
C THR A 374 -15.11 -4.18 28.46
N LEU A 375 -16.28 -4.43 27.88
CA LEU A 375 -17.56 -4.40 28.61
C LEU A 375 -17.63 -5.50 29.68
N TYR A 376 -17.23 -6.74 29.36
CA TYR A 376 -17.24 -7.86 30.30
C TYR A 376 -16.17 -7.74 31.41
N GLY A 377 -15.06 -7.05 31.13
CA GLY A 377 -14.06 -6.70 32.16
C GLY A 377 -14.49 -5.54 33.08
N ARG A 378 -15.57 -4.81 32.76
CA ARG A 378 -16.13 -3.71 33.56
C ARG A 378 -17.34 -4.17 34.35
N ARG A 379 -17.50 -3.70 35.60
CA ARG A 379 -18.82 -3.63 36.23
C ARG A 379 -19.62 -2.55 35.50
N LEU A 380 -20.43 -2.96 34.53
CA LEU A 380 -21.31 -2.06 33.77
C LEU A 380 -22.27 -1.33 34.72
N THR A 381 -22.51 -0.04 34.46
CA THR A 381 -23.62 0.67 35.12
C THR A 381 -24.95 0.14 34.58
N LYS A 382 -26.04 0.22 35.36
CA LYS A 382 -27.38 -0.23 34.93
C LYS A 382 -27.84 0.39 33.59
N ALA A 383 -27.40 1.62 33.28
CA ALA A 383 -27.71 2.30 32.01
C ALA A 383 -26.95 1.72 30.81
N GLU A 384 -25.75 1.17 31.02
CA GLU A 384 -24.91 0.56 29.97
C GLU A 384 -25.25 -0.92 29.73
N GLN A 385 -25.91 -1.58 30.69
CA GLN A 385 -26.43 -2.94 30.53
C GLN A 385 -27.68 -3.01 29.63
N ILE A 386 -28.33 -1.87 29.40
CA ILE A 386 -29.42 -1.76 28.43
C ILE A 386 -28.77 -1.73 27.04
N ASP A 387 -28.78 -2.89 26.39
CA ASP A 387 -28.12 -3.16 25.12
C ASP A 387 -28.44 -2.11 24.04
N ARG A 388 -27.39 -1.54 23.41
CA ARG A 388 -27.55 -0.63 22.25
C ARG A 388 -28.08 -1.35 21.01
N TYR A 389 -27.97 -2.68 20.96
CA TYR A 389 -28.47 -3.51 19.86
C TYR A 389 -29.87 -4.07 20.11
N GLN A 390 -30.44 -3.88 21.31
CA GLN A 390 -31.87 -4.03 21.56
C GLN A 390 -32.64 -2.75 21.16
N MET A 391 -32.47 -2.29 19.92
CA MET A 391 -33.51 -1.44 19.36
C MET A 391 -34.74 -2.31 19.14
N LYS A 392 -35.72 -2.12 20.02
CA LYS A 392 -37.08 -2.67 19.95
C LYS A 392 -37.51 -2.85 18.49
N ILE A 393 -37.82 -4.09 18.11
CA ILE A 393 -38.74 -4.37 17.02
C ILE A 393 -40.02 -3.61 17.40
N ARG A 394 -40.28 -2.50 16.70
CA ARG A 394 -41.61 -1.88 16.72
C ARG A 394 -42.45 -2.73 15.80
N PHE A 395 -43.43 -3.41 16.39
CA PHE A 395 -44.51 -4.09 15.67
C PHE A 395 -45.31 -3.11 14.84
#